data_AF-A0A1S4BP74-F1
#
_entry.id   AF-A0A1S4BP74-F1
#
_cell.length_a   1.000
_cell.length_b   1.000
_cell.length_c   1.000
_cell.angle_alpha   90.00
_cell.angle_beta   90.00
_cell.angle_gamma   90.00
#
_symmetry.space_group_name_H-M   'P 1'
#
loop_
_entity.id
_entity.type
_entity.pdbx_description
1 polymer ?
#
loop_
_entity_poly.entity_id
_entity_poly.type
_entity_poly.pdbx_seq_one_letter_code
_entity_poly.pdbx_strand_id
1 'polypeptide(L)'
;MAAKSAAAMRKNSHRSDHFFQKLMKHPKLPFAFALLFADSILVTLIIAYVPYTKIDWDAYMSQVTGFLEGERDYSNLKGDTGPLVYPAGFLYIYSAIQYVTGGQVYPAQVIFLFFFRNV
;
A
#
# COMPACT_ATOMS: atom_id res chain seq x y z
N MET A 1 -26.58 25.57 -31.11
CA MET A 1 -25.99 24.63 -30.11
C MET A 1 -24.60 25.03 -29.62
N ALA A 2 -23.71 25.62 -30.44
CA ALA A 2 -22.34 25.99 -30.05
C ALA A 2 -22.21 27.00 -28.88
N ALA A 3 -23.06 28.03 -28.80
CA ALA A 3 -22.95 29.09 -27.78
C ALA A 3 -23.19 28.59 -26.33
N LYS A 4 -24.08 27.60 -26.14
CA LYS A 4 -24.32 26.98 -24.82
C LYS A 4 -23.12 26.14 -24.36
N SER A 5 -22.42 25.49 -25.30
CA SER A 5 -21.20 24.72 -25.03
C SER A 5 -20.05 25.62 -24.58
N ALA A 6 -19.84 26.76 -25.24
CA ALA A 6 -18.81 27.72 -24.87
C ALA A 6 -19.08 28.39 -23.50
N ALA A 7 -20.34 28.74 -23.21
CA ALA A 7 -20.74 29.30 -21.92
C ALA A 7 -20.60 28.29 -20.77
N ALA A 8 -20.94 27.02 -21.01
CA ALA A 8 -20.73 25.94 -20.04
C ALA A 8 -19.23 25.70 -19.76
N MET A 9 -18.39 25.69 -20.80
CA MET A 9 -16.95 25.52 -20.68
C MET A 9 -16.28 26.69 -19.94
N ARG A 10 -16.69 27.94 -20.22
CA ARG A 10 -16.22 29.14 -19.50
C ARG A 10 -16.63 29.16 -18.03
N LYS A 11 -17.86 28.73 -17.72
CA LYS A 11 -18.33 28.59 -16.34
C LYS A 11 -17.59 27.49 -15.57
N ASN A 12 -17.19 26.42 -16.27
CA ASN A 12 -16.45 25.31 -15.67
C ASN A 12 -14.99 25.68 -15.36
N SER A 13 -14.31 26.39 -16.28
CA SER A 13 -12.95 26.92 -16.05
C SER A 13 -12.92 27.92 -14.88
N HIS A 14 -13.83 28.88 -14.84
CA HIS A 14 -13.88 29.86 -13.73
C HIS A 14 -14.16 29.19 -12.36
N ARG A 15 -14.86 28.04 -12.36
CA ARG A 15 -15.15 27.27 -11.15
C ARG A 15 -13.96 26.42 -10.70
N SER A 16 -13.22 25.81 -11.63
CA SER A 16 -11.97 25.11 -11.32
C SER A 16 -10.92 26.09 -10.79
N ASP A 17 -10.80 27.25 -11.41
CA ASP A 17 -9.83 28.27 -11.02
C ASP A 17 -10.09 28.75 -9.59
N HIS A 18 -11.36 28.96 -9.21
CA HIS A 18 -11.74 29.31 -7.84
C HIS A 18 -11.42 28.20 -6.82
N PHE A 19 -11.53 26.93 -7.20
CA PHE A 19 -11.17 25.80 -6.35
C PHE A 19 -9.65 25.71 -6.14
N PHE A 20 -8.86 25.78 -7.22
CA PHE A 20 -7.39 25.79 -7.14
C PHE A 20 -6.86 26.99 -6.36
N GLN A 21 -7.44 28.17 -6.57
CA GLN A 21 -7.14 29.36 -5.78
C GLN A 21 -7.43 29.17 -4.29
N LYS A 22 -8.56 28.54 -3.93
CA LYS A 22 -8.91 28.23 -2.53
C LYS A 22 -7.98 27.18 -1.92
N LEU A 23 -7.56 26.19 -2.71
CA LEU A 23 -6.61 25.16 -2.31
C LEU A 23 -5.21 25.74 -2.04
N MET A 24 -4.77 26.66 -2.90
CA MET A 24 -3.47 27.34 -2.82
C MET A 24 -3.41 28.44 -1.74
N LYS A 25 -4.56 28.97 -1.31
CA LYS A 25 -4.64 29.96 -0.22
C LYS A 25 -4.23 29.42 1.16
N HIS A 26 -4.18 28.09 1.33
CA HIS A 26 -3.70 27.46 2.56
C HIS A 26 -2.39 26.73 2.26
N PRO A 27 -1.20 27.34 2.52
CA PRO A 27 0.09 26.81 2.07
C PRO A 27 0.42 25.40 2.61
N LYS A 28 -0.25 24.98 3.69
CA LYS A 28 -0.11 23.64 4.28
C LYS A 28 -0.65 22.53 3.38
N LEU A 29 -1.68 22.81 2.58
CA LEU A 29 -2.37 21.80 1.78
C LEU A 29 -1.57 21.36 0.53
N PRO A 30 -1.06 22.27 -0.34
CA PRO A 30 -0.19 21.87 -1.44
C PRO A 30 1.12 21.25 -0.93
N PHE A 31 1.64 21.71 0.22
CA PHE A 31 2.81 21.12 0.86
C PHE A 31 2.56 19.66 1.30
N ALA A 32 1.44 19.38 1.96
CA ALA A 32 1.06 18.01 2.34
C ALA A 32 0.92 17.09 1.11
N PHE A 33 0.29 17.57 0.04
CA PHE A 33 0.19 16.79 -1.21
C PHE A 33 1.56 16.55 -1.86
N ALA A 34 2.43 17.56 -1.88
CA ALA A 34 3.79 17.42 -2.41
C ALA A 34 4.61 16.41 -1.58
N LEU A 35 4.46 16.41 -0.26
CA LEU A 35 5.12 15.46 0.62
C LEU A 35 4.66 14.02 0.36
N LEU A 36 3.35 13.78 0.30
CA LEU A 36 2.78 12.45 -0.02
C LEU A 36 3.19 11.96 -1.42
N PHE A 37 3.30 12.88 -2.37
CA PHE A 37 3.76 12.55 -3.73
C PHE A 37 5.25 12.19 -3.76
N ALA A 38 6.09 12.98 -3.10
CA ALA A 38 7.53 12.70 -2.98
C ALA A 38 7.80 11.37 -2.26
N ASP A 39 7.06 11.10 -1.17
CA ASP A 39 7.10 9.83 -0.45
C ASP A 39 6.72 8.64 -1.35
N SER A 40 5.63 8.77 -2.11
CA SER A 40 5.18 7.73 -3.06
C SER A 40 6.25 7.40 -4.11
N ILE A 41 6.94 8.42 -4.64
CA ILE A 41 8.06 8.23 -5.56
C ILE A 41 9.20 7.50 -4.85
N LEU A 42 9.58 7.96 -3.64
CA LEU A 42 10.68 7.37 -2.89
C LEU A 42 10.44 5.89 -2.59
N VAL A 43 9.27 5.51 -2.08
CA VAL A 43 8.96 4.10 -1.78
C VAL A 43 8.93 3.25 -3.05
N THR A 44 8.40 3.79 -4.16
CA THR A 44 8.44 3.09 -5.46
C THR A 44 9.87 2.83 -5.92
N LEU A 45 10.77 3.81 -5.77
CA LEU A 45 12.19 3.67 -6.09
C LEU A 45 12.87 2.65 -5.16
N ILE A 46 12.51 2.62 -3.88
CA ILE A 46 13.02 1.61 -2.93
C ILE A 46 12.62 0.20 -3.41
N ILE A 47 11.35 -0.03 -3.72
CA ILE A 47 10.86 -1.32 -4.20
C ILE A 47 11.56 -1.73 -5.51
N ALA A 48 11.84 -0.78 -6.40
CA ALA A 48 12.46 -1.05 -7.69
C ALA A 48 13.98 -1.29 -7.63
N TYR A 49 14.69 -0.60 -6.74
CA TYR A 49 16.16 -0.53 -6.80
C TYR A 49 16.88 -1.04 -5.55
N VAL A 50 16.21 -1.16 -4.40
CA VAL A 50 16.84 -1.67 -3.18
C VAL A 50 16.66 -3.19 -3.12
N PRO A 51 17.74 -3.98 -3.02
CA PRO A 51 17.64 -5.42 -2.90
C PRO A 51 16.83 -5.83 -1.68
N TYR A 52 15.91 -6.77 -1.89
CA TYR A 52 15.13 -7.35 -0.81
C TYR A 52 16.01 -8.13 0.17
N THR A 53 15.76 -7.97 1.48
CA THR A 53 16.43 -8.72 2.55
C THR A 53 15.46 -9.75 3.14
N LYS A 54 15.83 -11.03 3.11
CA LYS A 54 14.94 -12.19 3.26
C LYS A 54 14.39 -12.49 4.65
N ILE A 55 14.81 -11.76 5.67
CA ILE A 55 14.79 -12.27 7.06
C ILE A 55 13.39 -12.69 7.52
N ASP A 56 12.37 -11.85 7.30
CA ASP A 56 11.05 -12.11 7.86
C ASP A 56 10.06 -12.78 6.89
N TRP A 57 10.13 -12.49 5.59
CA TRP A 57 9.12 -12.97 4.63
C TRP A 57 9.09 -14.49 4.53
N ASP A 58 10.25 -15.11 4.39
CA ASP A 58 10.35 -16.56 4.22
C ASP A 58 9.86 -17.28 5.49
N ALA A 59 10.21 -16.75 6.66
CA ALA A 59 9.70 -17.26 7.93
C ALA A 59 8.18 -17.12 8.05
N TYR A 60 7.63 -15.97 7.65
CA TYR A 60 6.18 -15.72 7.68
C TYR A 60 5.43 -16.63 6.72
N MET A 61 5.93 -16.82 5.50
CA MET A 61 5.30 -17.71 4.51
C MET A 61 5.35 -19.17 4.94
N SER A 62 6.42 -19.60 5.62
CA SER A 62 6.48 -20.95 6.21
C SER A 62 5.40 -21.15 7.28
N GLN A 63 5.29 -20.20 8.22
CA GLN A 63 4.28 -20.23 9.28
C GLN A 63 2.84 -20.22 8.71
N VAL A 64 2.59 -19.40 7.69
CA VAL A 64 1.28 -19.33 7.03
C VAL A 64 0.98 -20.61 6.26
N THR A 65 1.97 -21.20 5.60
CA THR A 65 1.80 -22.49 4.90
C THR A 65 1.39 -23.59 5.86
N GLY A 66 2.07 -23.73 7.01
CA GLY A 66 1.66 -24.69 8.04
C GLY A 66 0.22 -24.47 8.54
N PHE A 67 -0.18 -23.21 8.72
CA PHE A 67 -1.57 -22.88 9.07
C PHE A 67 -2.55 -23.28 7.96
N LEU A 68 -2.26 -22.98 6.69
CA LEU A 68 -3.09 -23.34 5.55
C LEU A 68 -3.21 -24.86 5.36
N GLU A 69 -2.18 -25.62 5.74
CA GLU A 69 -2.15 -27.10 5.71
C GLU A 69 -2.94 -27.76 6.84
N GLY A 70 -3.40 -27.00 7.84
CA GLY A 70 -4.26 -27.51 8.91
C GLY A 70 -3.67 -27.45 10.30
N GLU A 71 -2.43 -26.97 10.47
CA GLU A 71 -1.85 -26.81 11.81
C GLU A 71 -2.57 -25.69 12.58
N ARG A 72 -2.91 -25.97 13.85
CA ARG A 72 -3.63 -25.07 14.75
C ARG A 72 -2.92 -24.89 16.09
N ASP A 73 -1.98 -25.76 16.42
CA ASP A 73 -1.08 -25.57 17.55
C ASP A 73 0.00 -24.53 17.18
N TYR A 74 -0.09 -23.36 17.82
CA TYR A 74 0.82 -22.25 17.60
C TYR A 74 2.28 -22.61 17.90
N SER A 75 2.50 -23.55 18.81
CA SER A 75 3.84 -24.00 19.16
C SER A 75 4.52 -24.78 18.03
N ASN A 76 3.76 -25.25 17.03
CA ASN A 76 4.26 -25.97 15.85
C ASN A 76 4.42 -25.07 14.62
N LEU A 77 3.77 -23.89 14.59
CA LEU A 77 3.93 -22.93 13.51
C LEU A 77 5.29 -22.22 13.63
N LYS A 78 6.30 -22.64 12.87
CA LYS A 78 7.66 -22.08 12.94
C LYS A 78 8.23 -21.79 11.55
N GLY A 79 9.04 -20.74 11.47
CA GLY A 79 9.90 -20.45 10.33
C GLY A 79 11.37 -20.54 10.73
N ASP A 80 12.27 -20.15 9.82
CA ASP A 80 13.72 -20.17 10.08
C ASP A 80 14.15 -19.22 11.22
N THR A 81 13.29 -18.24 11.57
CA THR A 81 13.49 -17.31 12.67
C THR A 81 12.87 -17.79 14.00
N GLY A 82 12.28 -18.98 14.02
CA GLY A 82 11.67 -19.58 15.21
C GLY A 82 10.14 -19.62 15.18
N PRO A 83 9.49 -19.84 16.34
CA PRO A 83 8.05 -20.00 16.42
C PRO A 83 7.29 -18.71 16.12
N LEU A 84 6.05 -18.88 15.65
CA LEU A 84 5.10 -17.79 15.44
C LEU A 84 4.78 -17.13 16.79
N VAL A 85 5.16 -15.86 16.93
CA VAL A 85 4.89 -15.04 18.12
C VAL A 85 3.73 -14.06 17.92
N TYR A 86 3.18 -13.96 16.72
CA TYR A 86 2.10 -13.04 16.38
C TYR A 86 0.71 -13.66 16.61
N PRO A 87 -0.31 -12.85 16.97
CA PRO A 87 -1.69 -13.33 17.14
C PRO A 87 -2.32 -13.87 15.83
N ALA A 88 -3.45 -14.57 15.93
CA ALA A 88 -4.19 -15.14 14.79
C ALA A 88 -4.49 -14.20 13.64
N GLY A 89 -4.67 -12.90 13.91
CA GLY A 89 -4.85 -11.88 12.88
C GLY A 89 -3.73 -11.88 11.83
N PHE A 90 -2.49 -12.12 12.24
CA PHE A 90 -1.35 -12.26 11.34
C PHE A 90 -1.57 -13.39 10.33
N LEU A 91 -1.97 -14.57 10.80
CA LEU A 91 -2.20 -15.73 9.93
C LEU A 91 -3.30 -15.45 8.92
N TYR A 92 -4.40 -14.82 9.32
CA TYR A 92 -5.49 -14.49 8.39
C TYR A 92 -5.07 -13.45 7.33
N ILE A 93 -4.39 -12.39 7.74
CA ILE A 93 -3.94 -11.33 6.83
C ILE A 93 -2.90 -11.88 5.85
N TYR A 94 -1.88 -12.57 6.36
CA TYR A 94 -0.81 -13.09 5.50
C TYR A 94 -1.26 -14.30 4.66
N SER A 95 -2.27 -15.07 5.10
CA SER A 95 -2.94 -16.04 4.22
C SER A 95 -3.60 -15.35 3.04
N ALA A 96 -4.34 -14.26 3.27
CA ALA A 96 -4.97 -13.50 2.19
C ALA A 96 -3.92 -12.92 1.22
N ILE A 97 -2.83 -12.37 1.75
CA ILE A 97 -1.71 -11.89 0.94
C ILE A 97 -1.11 -13.05 0.13
N GLN A 98 -0.83 -14.20 0.76
CA GLN A 98 -0.28 -15.38 0.08
C GLN A 98 -1.20 -15.88 -1.05
N TYR A 99 -2.52 -15.88 -0.86
CA TYR A 99 -3.47 -16.23 -1.91
C TYR A 99 -3.43 -15.27 -3.11
N VAL A 100 -3.25 -13.97 -2.88
CA VAL A 100 -3.21 -12.98 -3.97
C VAL A 100 -1.84 -12.96 -4.66
N THR A 101 -0.75 -13.09 -3.91
CA THR A 101 0.61 -12.92 -4.43
C THR A 101 1.29 -14.23 -4.82
N GLY A 102 0.73 -15.38 -4.44
CA GLY A 102 1.39 -16.67 -4.55
C GLY A 102 2.66 -16.77 -3.71
N GLY A 103 2.77 -15.97 -2.62
CA GLY A 103 3.96 -15.91 -1.78
C GLY A 103 5.13 -15.12 -2.41
N GLN A 104 4.91 -14.43 -3.52
CA GLN A 104 5.95 -13.61 -4.16
C GLN A 104 6.14 -12.28 -3.43
N VAL A 105 7.41 -11.91 -3.21
CA VAL A 105 7.79 -10.69 -2.50
C VAL A 105 7.36 -9.43 -3.24
N TYR A 106 7.61 -9.33 -4.54
CA TYR A 106 7.36 -8.09 -5.29
C TYR A 106 5.87 -7.69 -5.31
N PRO A 107 4.91 -8.59 -5.65
CA PRO A 107 3.49 -8.28 -5.53
C PRO A 107 3.07 -7.92 -4.09
N ALA A 108 3.67 -8.56 -3.07
CA ALA A 108 3.40 -8.22 -1.67
C ALA A 108 3.91 -6.82 -1.30
N GLN A 109 5.08 -6.41 -1.78
CA GLN A 109 5.59 -5.04 -1.60
C GLN A 109 4.66 -3.99 -2.22
N VAL A 110 4.04 -4.29 -3.36
CA VAL A 110 3.03 -3.40 -3.98
C VAL A 110 1.76 -3.31 -3.12
N ILE A 111 1.31 -4.42 -2.54
CA ILE A 111 0.19 -4.42 -1.58
C ILE A 111 0.54 -3.56 -0.36
N PHE A 112 1.73 -3.73 0.22
CA PHE A 112 2.17 -2.94 1.36
C PHE A 112 2.28 -1.44 1.08
N LEU A 113 2.76 -1.06 -0.12
CA LEU A 113 2.76 0.33 -0.58
C LEU A 113 1.35 0.94 -0.59
N PHE A 114 0.31 0.16 -0.90
CA PHE A 114 -1.06 0.67 -0.89
C PHE A 114 -1.63 0.79 0.53
N PHE A 115 -1.42 -0.22 1.38
CA PHE A 115 -2.02 -0.26 2.72
C PHE A 115 -1.31 0.63 3.73
N PHE A 116 0.01 0.55 3.82
CA PHE A 116 0.77 1.24 4.89
C PHE A 116 1.07 2.70 4.59
N ARG A 117 0.87 3.16 3.35
CA ARG A 117 1.01 4.59 2.98
C ARG A 117 -0.12 5.47 3.53
N ASN A 118 -1.29 4.90 3.81
CA ASN A 118 -2.47 5.68 4.21
C ASN A 118 -2.64 5.81 5.74
N VAL A 119 -1.58 5.58 6.52
CA VAL A 119 -1.57 5.65 7.98
C VAL A 119 -0.70 6.81 8.46
#